data_AF-A0ABD1YC69-F1
#
_entry.id   AF-A0ABD1YC69-F1
#
_cell.length_a   1.000
_cell.length_b   1.000
_cell.length_c   1.000
_cell.angle_alpha   90.00
_cell.angle_beta   90.00
_cell.angle_gamma   90.00
#
_symmetry.space_group_name_H-M   'P 1'
#
loop_
_entity.id
_entity.type
_entity.pdbx_description
1 polymer ?
#
loop_
_entity_poly.entity_id
_entity_poly.type
_entity_poly.pdbx_seq_one_letter_code
_entity_poly.pdbx_strand_id
1 'polypeptide(L)'
;MGKVKNRPEGYEDQKATARKKALINSFQENIPNKVIRGDPSCMAHDEKKYTYDGLFKIEKYEQKKGLHNNRVYTFHMKRKEDQR
;
A
#
# COMPACT_ATOMS: atom_id res chain seq x y z
N MET A 1 -30.55 18.43 12.75
CA MET A 1 -29.21 18.54 13.35
C MET A 1 -28.40 17.29 13.00
N GLY A 2 -27.48 17.38 12.03
CA GLY A 2 -26.70 16.23 11.56
C GLY A 2 -25.61 15.87 12.57
N LYS A 3 -25.53 14.60 12.97
CA LYS A 3 -24.48 14.12 13.87
C LYS A 3 -23.12 14.23 13.16
N VAL A 4 -22.29 15.18 13.60
CA VAL A 4 -20.88 15.25 13.23
C VAL A 4 -20.22 13.98 13.78
N LYS A 5 -19.89 13.04 12.91
CA LYS A 5 -19.07 11.88 13.27
C LYS A 5 -17.67 12.41 13.57
N ASN A 6 -17.33 12.56 14.85
CA ASN A 6 -16.00 12.93 15.29
C ASN A 6 -14.98 11.96 14.65
N ARG A 7 -14.03 12.51 13.89
CA ARG A 7 -12.90 11.75 13.33
C ARG A 7 -12.04 11.29 14.52
N PRO A 8 -11.58 10.03 14.56
CA PRO A 8 -10.65 9.61 15.61
C PRO A 8 -9.38 10.49 15.54
N GLU A 9 -9.05 11.13 16.66
CA GLU A 9 -7.85 11.94 16.81
C GLU A 9 -6.60 11.11 16.47
N GLY A 10 -5.69 11.68 15.67
CA GLY A 10 -4.42 11.03 15.29
C GLY A 10 -4.35 10.38 13.91
N TYR A 11 -5.45 10.30 13.15
CA TYR A 11 -5.45 9.74 11.78
C TYR A 11 -5.73 10.80 10.72
N GLU A 12 -4.71 11.17 9.96
CA GLU A 12 -4.80 12.14 8.85
C GLU A 12 -5.01 11.48 7.49
N ASP A 13 -5.55 12.27 6.55
CA ASP A 13 -5.64 11.91 5.14
C ASP A 13 -4.24 11.78 4.55
N GLN A 14 -3.97 10.66 3.86
CA GLN A 14 -2.73 10.47 3.15
C GLN A 14 -2.59 11.48 2.02
N LYS A 15 -1.49 12.21 2.02
CA LYS A 15 -1.06 13.09 0.93
C LYS A 15 -0.24 12.32 -0.09
N ALA A 16 -0.32 12.72 -1.36
CA ALA A 16 0.55 12.24 -2.44
C ALA A 16 1.99 12.79 -2.27
N THR A 17 2.66 12.40 -1.19
CA THR A 17 4.07 12.72 -0.92
C THR A 17 5.01 11.87 -1.77
N ALA A 18 6.31 12.15 -1.71
CA ALA A 18 7.35 11.53 -2.55
C ALA A 18 7.20 10.02 -2.76
N ARG A 19 6.98 9.24 -1.69
CA ARG A 19 6.82 7.77 -1.78
C ARG A 19 5.58 7.35 -2.56
N LYS A 20 4.46 8.04 -2.41
CA LYS A 20 3.22 7.75 -3.17
C LYS A 20 3.37 8.18 -4.62
N LYS A 21 4.01 9.34 -4.86
CA LYS A 21 4.35 9.80 -6.22
C LYS A 21 5.20 8.77 -6.96
N ALA A 22 6.17 8.14 -6.31
CA ALA A 22 6.98 7.09 -6.95
C ALA A 22 6.13 5.90 -7.45
N LEU A 23 5.14 5.46 -6.66
CA LEU A 23 4.23 4.38 -7.06
C LEU A 23 3.25 4.82 -8.16
N ILE A 24 2.74 6.05 -8.09
CA ILE A 24 1.90 6.62 -9.15
C ILE A 24 2.69 6.73 -10.46
N ASN A 25 3.92 7.22 -10.40
CA ASN A 25 4.80 7.29 -11.57
C ASN A 25 5.11 5.88 -12.11
N SER A 26 5.36 4.90 -11.23
CA SER A 26 5.58 3.52 -11.66
C SER A 26 4.37 2.93 -12.39
N PHE A 27 3.16 3.30 -11.98
CA PHE A 27 1.94 2.95 -12.70
C PHE A 27 1.91 3.62 -14.09
N GLN A 28 2.18 4.93 -14.17
CA GLN A 28 2.17 5.69 -15.43
C GLN A 28 3.22 5.19 -16.43
N GLU A 29 4.43 4.89 -15.95
CA GLU A 29 5.56 4.44 -16.75
C GLU A 29 5.62 2.90 -16.91
N ASN A 30 4.62 2.17 -16.38
CA ASN A 30 4.54 0.70 -16.44
C ASN A 30 5.80 -0.01 -15.86
N ILE A 31 6.41 0.60 -14.85
CA ILE A 31 7.63 0.11 -14.19
C ILE A 31 7.27 -0.93 -13.13
N PRO A 32 7.80 -2.17 -13.21
CA PRO A 32 7.56 -3.19 -12.20
C PRO A 32 8.32 -2.87 -10.90
N ASN A 33 7.68 -3.16 -9.77
CA ASN A 33 8.21 -2.94 -8.42
C ASN A 33 8.59 -4.27 -7.76
N LYS A 34 9.70 -4.29 -7.03
CA LYS A 34 10.08 -5.44 -6.18
C LYS A 34 9.15 -5.51 -4.98
N VAL A 35 8.58 -6.68 -4.70
CA VAL A 35 7.75 -6.93 -3.52
C VAL A 35 8.50 -7.82 -2.53
N ILE A 36 8.58 -7.36 -1.30
CA ILE A 36 9.16 -8.09 -0.16
C ILE A 36 8.04 -8.23 0.87
N ARG A 37 7.71 -9.47 1.27
CA ARG A 37 6.70 -9.76 2.28
C ARG A 37 7.36 -10.12 3.60
N GLY A 38 6.85 -9.59 4.69
CA GLY A 38 7.20 -10.06 6.03
C GLY A 38 6.32 -11.24 6.41
N ASP A 39 6.90 -12.24 7.07
CA ASP A 39 6.13 -13.36 7.64
C ASP A 39 5.50 -12.92 8.98
N PRO A 40 4.17 -12.83 9.08
CA PRO A 40 3.50 -12.40 10.31
C PRO A 40 3.66 -13.41 11.46
N SER A 41 3.90 -14.70 11.18
CA SER A 41 4.06 -15.74 12.20
C SER A 41 5.36 -15.60 13.00
N CYS A 42 6.40 -15.03 12.38
CA CYS A 42 7.70 -14.85 13.02
C CYS A 42 7.76 -13.56 13.86
N MET A 43 6.83 -12.62 13.65
CA MET A 43 6.80 -11.35 14.38
C MET A 43 6.57 -11.50 15.89
N ALA A 44 5.98 -12.61 16.34
CA ALA A 44 5.74 -12.90 17.75
C ALA A 44 7.00 -13.34 18.52
N HIS A 45 8.07 -13.75 17.82
CA HIS A 45 9.29 -14.29 18.41
C HIS A 45 10.53 -13.39 18.21
N ASP A 46 10.33 -12.11 17.90
CA ASP A 46 11.39 -11.15 17.50
C ASP A 46 12.23 -11.57 16.27
N GLU A 47 11.87 -12.68 15.61
CA GLU A 47 12.48 -13.11 14.35
C GLU A 47 11.79 -12.42 13.17
N LYS A 48 12.51 -11.57 12.44
CA LYS A 48 11.98 -10.93 11.24
C LYS A 48 12.40 -11.71 10.01
N LYS A 49 11.47 -12.49 9.43
CA LYS A 49 11.67 -13.16 8.14
C LYS A 49 11.03 -12.35 7.03
N TYR A 50 11.82 -12.08 5.98
CA TYR A 50 11.39 -11.36 4.79
C TYR A 50 11.65 -12.21 3.55
N THR A 51 10.64 -12.37 2.70
CA THR A 51 10.75 -13.12 1.45
C THR A 51 10.60 -12.19 0.26
N TYR A 52 11.51 -12.31 -0.71
CA TYR A 52 11.34 -11.66 -1.99
C TYR A 52 10.31 -12.44 -2.82
N ASP A 53 9.20 -11.77 -3.17
CA ASP A 53 8.06 -12.41 -3.84
C ASP A 53 8.04 -12.16 -5.36
N GLY A 54 8.98 -11.36 -5.86
CA GLY A 54 9.12 -11.07 -7.29
C GLY A 54 8.84 -9.62 -7.66
N LEU A 55 8.48 -9.43 -8.92
CA LEU A 55 8.21 -8.17 -9.58
C LEU A 55 6.72 -8.05 -9.86
N PHE A 56 6.15 -6.94 -9.43
CA PHE A 56 4.72 -6.66 -9.57
C PHE A 56 4.53 -5.36 -10.35
N LYS A 57 3.56 -5.35 -11.24
CA LYS A 57 3.07 -4.14 -11.90
C LYS A 57 1.85 -3.62 -11.16
N ILE A 58 1.69 -2.30 -11.14
CA ILE A 58 0.46 -1.69 -10.63
C ILE A 58 -0.53 -1.67 -11.80
N GLU A 59 -1.74 -2.19 -11.60
CA GLU A 59 -2.79 -2.21 -12.63
C GLU A 59 -3.76 -1.05 -12.49
N LYS A 60 -3.96 -0.57 -11.25
CA LYS A 60 -4.77 0.61 -10.93
C LYS A 60 -4.44 1.10 -9.53
N TYR A 61 -4.79 2.35 -9.25
CA TYR A 61 -4.78 2.89 -7.90
C TYR A 61 -6.02 3.74 -7.65
N GLU A 62 -6.40 3.85 -6.38
CA GLU A 62 -7.59 4.60 -5.94
C GLU A 62 -7.30 5.30 -4.62
N GLN A 63 -8.00 6.41 -4.36
CA GLN A 63 -8.03 7.04 -3.04
C GLN A 63 -9.40 6.78 -2.42
N LYS A 64 -9.43 6.02 -1.32
CA LYS A 64 -10.68 5.64 -0.63
C LYS A 64 -10.63 5.92 0.87
N LYS A 65 -11.78 5.91 1.53
CA LYS A 65 -11.83 6.02 3.00
C LYS A 65 -11.30 4.72 3.62
N GLY A 66 -10.27 4.83 4.44
CA GLY A 66 -9.71 3.75 5.24
C GLY A 66 -10.51 3.49 6.52
N LEU A 67 -10.03 2.55 7.33
CA LEU A 67 -10.67 2.10 8.57
C LEU A 67 -10.98 3.24 9.56
N HIS A 68 -10.13 4.26 9.59
CA HIS A 68 -10.26 5.41 10.50
C HIS A 68 -10.94 6.63 9.87
N ASN A 69 -11.72 6.43 8.79
CA ASN A 69 -12.38 7.49 8.01
C ASN A 69 -11.43 8.53 7.38
N ASN A 70 -10.13 8.24 7.32
CA ASN A 70 -9.15 9.03 6.60
C ASN A 70 -8.99 8.54 5.16
N ARG A 71 -8.61 9.43 4.23
CA ARG A 71 -8.33 9.08 2.85
C ARG A 71 -7.00 8.33 2.75
N VAL A 72 -7.00 7.15 2.15
CA VAL A 72 -5.81 6.32 1.92
C VAL A 72 -5.66 5.97 0.45
N TYR A 73 -4.43 5.88 -0.04
CA TYR A 73 -4.14 5.37 -1.37
C TYR A 73 -4.06 3.85 -1.35
N THR A 74 -4.77 3.19 -2.26
CA THR A 74 -4.69 1.75 -2.50
C THR A 74 -4.15 1.50 -3.89
N PHE A 75 -3.11 0.68 -3.99
CA PHE A 75 -2.50 0.26 -5.25
C PHE A 75 -2.79 -1.21 -5.47
N HIS A 76 -3.40 -1.54 -6.61
CA HIS A 76 -3.69 -2.91 -7.00
C HIS A 76 -2.51 -3.41 -7.83
N MET A 77 -1.86 -4.48 -7.36
CA MET A 77 -0.62 -4.98 -7.94
C MET A 77 -0.79 -6.41 -8.45
N LYS A 78 -0.30 -6.70 -9.66
CA LYS A 78 -0.27 -8.03 -10.26
C LYS A 78 1.16 -8.50 -10.47
N ARG A 79 1.46 -9.74 -10.06
CA ARG A 79 2.78 -10.37 -10.25
C ARG A 79 3.02 -10.59 -11.75
N LYS A 80 4.27 -10.43 -12.21
CA LYS A 80 4.65 -10.84 -13.56
C LYS A 80 4.65 -12.37 -13.66
N GLU A 81 4.19 -12.89 -14.79
CA GLU A 81 3.99 -14.34 -14.99
C GLU A 81 5.32 -15.09 -15.17
N ASP A 82 6.35 -14.44 -15.74
CA ASP A 82 7.66 -15.08 -16.04
C ASP A 82 8.65 -15.09 -14.86
N GLN A 83 8.17 -15.36 -13.65
CA GLN A 83 9.01 -15.36 -12.45
C GLN A 83 8.90 -16.68 -11.73
N ARG A 84 10.06 -17.31 -11.50
CA ARG A 84 10.21 -18.51 -10.69
C ARG A 84 9.68 -18.32 -9.27
#